data_AF-A0A1Q2CT23-F1
#
_entry.id   AF-A0A1Q2CT23-F1
#
_cell.length_a   1.000
_cell.length_b   1.000
_cell.length_c   1.000
_cell.angle_alpha   90.00
_cell.angle_beta   90.00
_cell.angle_gamma   90.00
#
_symmetry.space_group_name_H-M   'P 1'
#
loop_
_entity.id
_entity.type
_entity.pdbx_description
1 polymer ?
#
loop_
_entity_poly.entity_id
_entity_poly.type
_entity_poly.pdbx_seq_one_letter_code
_entity_poly.pdbx_strand_id
1 'polypeptide(L)'
;MGVLQEIDLGPLLPHKMSEFVIGIVLMLIIFVIMWKVVVPAFEKMYAERSDKIEGGMQRAAAAEAKAEAALADYNDQLDAAREEAARIREDAKNQSATILAEARDKAQKDASRILESGRVQLEAERTHLVHQLRGQVGGMATELAGKIVGESLSDDERAKRTVDRFLADLESAGQTR
;
A
#
# COMPACT_ATOMS: atom_id res chain seq x y z
N MET A 1 19.67 99.25 35.63
CA MET A 1 19.64 100.12 34.42
C MET A 1 20.61 99.52 33.40
N GLY A 2 20.15 98.53 32.64
CA GLY A 2 20.87 98.00 31.49
C GLY A 2 20.19 98.57 30.25
N VAL A 3 20.95 99.32 29.47
CA VAL A 3 20.54 100.17 28.36
C VAL A 3 19.78 99.35 27.30
N LEU A 4 18.58 99.81 26.95
CA LEU A 4 17.89 99.40 25.73
C LEU A 4 18.75 99.88 24.56
N GLN A 5 19.51 98.95 23.99
CA GLN A 5 20.35 99.19 22.82
C GLN A 5 19.45 99.66 21.67
N GLU A 6 19.52 100.95 21.32
CA GLU A 6 18.88 101.47 20.11
C GLU A 6 19.45 100.68 18.92
N ILE A 7 18.59 99.91 18.27
CA ILE A 7 18.95 99.18 17.05
C ILE A 7 19.06 100.22 15.95
N ASP A 8 20.26 100.76 15.76
CA ASP A 8 20.59 101.66 14.65
C ASP A 8 20.73 100.81 13.37
N LEU A 9 19.59 100.53 12.74
CA LEU A 9 19.54 100.03 11.38
C LEU A 9 19.86 101.19 10.46
N GLY A 10 21.07 101.24 9.90
CA GLY A 10 21.56 102.30 8.99
C GLY A 10 20.73 102.48 7.70
N PRO A 11 21.32 102.72 6.51
CA PRO A 11 20.57 103.09 5.27
C PRO A 11 19.62 102.00 4.71
N LEU A 12 19.37 100.95 5.49
CA LEU A 12 18.40 99.89 5.28
C LEU A 12 16.98 100.27 5.79
N LEU A 13 16.83 101.36 6.54
CA LEU A 13 15.51 101.88 6.90
C LEU A 13 14.85 102.53 5.68
N PRO A 14 13.61 102.15 5.34
CA PRO A 14 12.89 102.71 4.20
C PRO A 14 12.63 104.19 4.47
N HIS A 15 13.21 105.04 3.63
CA HIS A 15 13.07 106.49 3.66
C HIS A 15 11.66 106.92 3.21
N LYS A 16 10.87 105.98 2.67
CA LYS A 16 9.45 106.14 2.33
C LYS A 16 8.64 104.97 2.90
N MET A 17 7.63 105.26 3.72
CA MET A 17 6.74 104.25 4.33
C MET A 17 6.05 103.34 3.29
N SER A 18 5.93 103.79 2.03
CA SER A 18 5.41 103.00 0.92
C SER A 18 6.23 101.75 0.60
N GLU A 19 7.55 101.78 0.74
CA GLU A 19 8.43 100.64 0.42
C GLU A 19 8.27 99.51 1.45
N PHE A 20 8.08 99.87 2.72
CA PHE A 20 7.79 98.92 3.78
C PHE A 20 6.44 98.23 3.59
N VAL A 21 5.40 99.00 3.21
CA VAL A 21 4.06 98.45 2.93
C VAL A 21 4.11 97.49 1.74
N ILE A 22 4.81 97.85 0.66
CA ILE A 22 4.96 96.97 -0.51
C ILE A 22 5.74 95.70 -0.14
N GLY A 23 6.79 95.80 0.67
CA GLY A 23 7.53 94.64 1.16
C GLY A 23 6.67 93.68 1.98
N ILE A 24 5.83 94.20 2.88
CA ILE A 24 4.88 93.39 3.66
C ILE A 24 3.83 92.74 2.76
N VAL A 25 3.29 93.48 1.78
CA VAL A 25 2.30 92.93 0.84
C VAL A 25 2.90 91.78 0.02
N LEU A 26 4.13 91.94 -0.49
CA LEU A 26 4.83 90.87 -1.21
C LEU A 26 5.11 89.67 -0.31
N MET A 27 5.54 89.89 0.94
CA MET A 27 5.75 88.83 1.92
C MET A 27 4.46 88.07 2.24
N LEU A 28 3.33 88.77 2.40
CA LEU A 28 2.02 88.14 2.62
C LEU A 28 1.55 87.34 1.40
N ILE A 29 1.76 87.84 0.19
CA ILE A 29 1.43 87.11 -1.04
C ILE A 29 2.23 85.80 -1.09
N ILE A 30 3.54 85.84 -0.85
CA ILE A 30 4.40 84.65 -0.81
C ILE A 30 3.96 83.70 0.31
N PHE A 31 3.66 84.23 1.50
CA PHE A 31 3.19 83.44 2.64
C PHE A 31 1.89 82.71 2.33
N VAL A 32 0.90 83.39 1.72
CA VAL A 32 -0.38 82.79 1.34
C VAL A 32 -0.19 81.70 0.29
N ILE A 33 0.67 81.92 -0.70
CA ILE A 33 0.98 80.90 -1.72
C ILE A 33 1.65 79.69 -1.06
N MET A 34 2.63 79.92 -0.18
CA MET A 34 3.35 78.85 0.50
C MET A 34 2.42 78.05 1.42
N TRP A 35 1.55 78.72 2.17
CA TRP A 35 0.59 78.05 3.04
C TRP A 35 -0.46 77.27 2.25
N LYS A 36 -0.96 77.82 1.13
CA LYS A 36 -2.05 77.21 0.37
C LYS A 36 -1.60 76.12 -0.61
N VAL A 37 -0.34 76.14 -1.07
CA VAL A 37 0.16 75.21 -2.09
C VAL A 37 1.29 74.33 -1.57
N VAL A 38 2.30 74.91 -0.91
CA VAL A 38 3.52 74.18 -0.54
C VAL A 38 3.28 73.27 0.65
N VAL A 39 2.70 73.79 1.74
CA VAL A 39 2.38 73.00 2.95
C VAL A 39 1.55 71.74 2.63
N PRO A 40 0.39 71.83 1.93
CA PRO A 40 -0.39 70.63 1.64
C PRO A 40 0.30 69.67 0.65
N ALA A 41 1.19 70.15 -0.22
CA ALA A 41 1.98 69.28 -1.10
C ALA A 41 3.01 68.45 -0.32
N PHE A 42 3.66 69.05 0.69
CA PHE A 42 4.58 68.35 1.57
C PHE A 42 3.87 67.34 2.47
N GLU A 43 2.75 67.73 3.08
CA GLU A 43 1.94 66.82 3.92
C GLU A 43 1.48 65.59 3.12
N LYS A 44 1.00 65.79 1.89
CA LYS A 44 0.64 64.67 1.00
C LYS A 44 1.82 63.75 0.71
N MET A 45 2.99 64.29 0.41
CA MET A 45 4.19 63.49 0.15
C MET A 45 4.62 62.68 1.37
N TYR A 46 4.58 63.28 2.57
CA TYR A 46 4.91 62.58 3.81
C TYR A 46 3.88 61.50 4.15
N ALA A 47 2.59 61.80 3.99
CA ALA A 47 1.52 60.83 4.21
C ALA A 47 1.66 59.64 3.26
N GLU A 48 1.90 59.87 1.97
CA GLU A 48 2.09 58.81 0.97
C GLU A 48 3.33 57.95 1.27
N ARG A 49 4.44 58.57 1.70
CA ARG A 49 5.64 57.82 2.13
C ARG A 49 5.38 57.01 3.39
N SER A 50 4.72 57.59 4.38
CA SER A 50 4.39 56.91 5.64
C SER A 50 3.47 55.73 5.39
N ASP A 51 2.39 55.92 4.64
CA ASP A 51 1.43 54.87 4.28
C ASP A 51 2.09 53.74 3.47
N LYS A 52 3.00 54.09 2.54
CA LYS A 52 3.74 53.08 1.77
C LYS A 52 4.69 52.24 2.63
N ILE A 53 5.35 52.86 3.62
CA ILE A 53 6.25 52.15 4.54
C ILE A 53 5.45 51.31 5.52
N GLU A 54 4.43 51.89 6.15
CA GLU A 54 3.59 51.20 7.14
C GLU A 54 2.78 50.08 6.50
N GLY A 55 2.13 50.34 5.37
CA GLY A 55 1.47 49.31 4.57
C GLY A 55 2.45 48.30 3.96
N GLY A 56 3.72 48.67 3.76
CA GLY A 56 4.79 47.74 3.41
C GLY A 56 5.14 46.79 4.54
N MET A 57 5.35 47.32 5.76
CA MET A 57 5.64 46.55 6.96
C MET A 57 4.48 45.63 7.34
N GLN A 58 3.24 46.12 7.29
CA GLN A 58 2.05 45.30 7.57
C GLN A 58 1.91 44.14 6.57
N ARG A 59 2.17 44.39 5.27
CA ARG A 59 2.17 43.33 4.26
C ARG A 59 3.28 42.31 4.47
N ALA A 60 4.47 42.75 4.86
CA ALA A 60 5.59 41.86 5.18
C ALA A 60 5.27 40.98 6.39
N ALA A 61 4.79 41.57 7.49
CA ALA A 61 4.37 40.84 8.69
C ALA A 61 3.23 39.85 8.40
N ALA A 62 2.24 40.25 7.59
CA ALA A 62 1.16 39.35 7.19
C ALA A 62 1.64 38.22 6.27
N ALA A 63 2.65 38.46 5.42
CA ALA A 63 3.24 37.42 4.59
C ALA A 63 4.06 36.43 5.42
N GLU A 64 4.84 36.92 6.39
CA GLU A 64 5.60 36.10 7.33
C GLU A 64 4.69 35.22 8.19
N ALA A 65 3.64 35.79 8.80
CA ALA A 65 2.67 35.03 9.57
C ALA A 65 1.96 33.95 8.74
N LYS A 66 1.64 34.24 7.47
CA LYS A 66 1.07 33.23 6.55
C LYS A 66 2.07 32.14 6.19
N ALA A 67 3.34 32.49 6.01
CA ALA A 67 4.39 31.51 5.72
C ALA A 67 4.63 30.59 6.92
N GLU A 68 4.67 31.14 8.14
CA GLU A 68 4.77 30.36 9.37
C GLU A 68 3.57 29.44 9.58
N ALA A 69 2.36 29.94 9.38
CA ALA A 69 1.15 29.11 9.46
C ALA A 69 1.17 27.97 8.42
N ALA A 70 1.54 28.27 7.16
CA ALA A 70 1.64 27.26 6.12
C ALA A 70 2.75 26.22 6.41
N LEU A 71 3.86 26.63 7.01
CA LEU A 71 4.91 25.71 7.45
C LEU A 71 4.45 24.81 8.61
N ALA A 72 3.71 25.36 9.57
CA ALA A 72 3.11 24.58 10.65
C ALA A 72 2.14 23.52 10.08
N ASP A 73 1.19 23.94 9.24
CA ASP A 73 0.23 23.04 8.59
C ASP A 73 0.93 21.96 7.76
N TYR A 74 2.02 22.32 7.06
CA TYR A 74 2.81 21.37 6.27
C TYR A 74 3.51 20.33 7.14
N ASN A 75 4.11 20.76 8.26
CA ASN A 75 4.77 19.86 9.20
C ASN A 75 3.76 18.91 9.85
N ASP A 76 2.59 19.42 10.26
CA ASP A 76 1.51 18.61 10.82
C ASP A 76 1.03 17.55 9.81
N GLN A 77 0.85 17.94 8.54
CA GLN A 77 0.53 16.99 7.47
C GLN A 77 1.63 15.93 7.26
N LEU A 78 2.89 16.34 7.33
CA LEU A 78 4.02 15.42 7.16
C LEU A 78 4.08 14.39 8.29
N ASP A 79 3.85 14.82 9.53
CA ASP A 79 3.85 13.93 10.68
C ASP A 79 2.63 13.02 10.70
N ALA A 80 1.44 13.53 10.35
CA ALA A 80 0.26 12.70 10.15
C ALA A 80 0.47 11.63 9.06
N ALA A 81 1.07 12.00 7.93
CA ALA A 81 1.39 11.07 6.85
C ALA A 81 2.42 10.01 7.26
N ARG A 82 3.41 10.38 8.09
CA ARG A 82 4.39 9.43 8.64
C ARG A 82 3.74 8.43 9.60
N GLU A 83 2.84 8.91 10.45
CA GLU A 83 2.08 8.08 11.38
C GLU A 83 1.16 7.12 10.64
N GLU A 84 0.42 7.60 9.63
CA GLU A 84 -0.41 6.77 8.77
C GLU A 84 0.42 5.71 8.03
N ALA A 85 1.56 6.09 7.46
CA ALA A 85 2.46 5.15 6.82
C ALA A 85 3.02 4.10 7.81
N ALA A 86 3.24 4.47 9.06
CA ALA A 86 3.64 3.52 10.11
C ALA A 86 2.52 2.54 10.44
N ARG A 87 1.28 3.03 10.62
CA ARG A 87 0.07 2.21 10.82
C ARG A 87 -0.12 1.22 9.67
N ILE A 88 -0.09 1.68 8.42
CA ILE A 88 -0.23 0.83 7.23
C ILE A 88 0.83 -0.29 7.22
N ARG A 89 2.09 0.03 7.55
CA ARG A 89 3.16 -0.98 7.61
C ARG A 89 2.94 -2.00 8.72
N GLU A 90 2.44 -1.57 9.87
CA GLU A 90 2.13 -2.47 10.98
C GLU A 90 0.96 -3.39 10.65
N ASP A 91 -0.12 -2.84 10.10
CA ASP A 91 -1.28 -3.60 9.64
C ASP A 91 -0.90 -4.61 8.56
N ALA A 92 -0.06 -4.22 7.59
CA ALA A 92 0.43 -5.12 6.55
C ALA A 92 1.27 -6.26 7.15
N LYS A 93 2.07 -6.01 8.18
CA LYS A 93 2.85 -7.06 8.87
C LYS A 93 1.93 -8.03 9.62
N ASN A 94 0.94 -7.50 10.33
CA ASN A 94 -0.04 -8.31 11.06
C ASN A 94 -0.87 -9.17 10.11
N GLN A 95 -1.38 -8.58 9.02
CA GLN A 95 -2.10 -9.31 7.98
C GLN A 95 -1.24 -10.38 7.32
N SER A 96 0.02 -10.07 7.00
CA SER A 96 0.96 -11.05 6.42
C SER A 96 1.21 -12.22 7.36
N ALA A 97 1.36 -11.96 8.67
CA ALA A 97 1.51 -13.01 9.67
C ALA A 97 0.28 -13.90 9.76
N THR A 98 -0.92 -13.31 9.76
CA THR A 98 -2.20 -14.05 9.74
C THR A 98 -2.34 -14.90 8.49
N ILE A 99 -2.10 -14.34 7.30
CA ILE A 99 -2.17 -15.07 6.02
C ILE A 99 -1.18 -16.23 6.02
N LEU A 100 0.04 -16.03 6.53
CA LEU A 100 1.04 -17.10 6.60
C LEU A 100 0.60 -18.22 7.57
N ALA A 101 0.01 -17.86 8.71
CA ALA A 101 -0.52 -18.83 9.67
C ALA A 101 -1.67 -19.64 9.07
N GLU A 102 -2.64 -18.99 8.43
CA GLU A 102 -3.76 -19.63 7.74
C GLU A 102 -3.30 -20.53 6.59
N ALA A 103 -2.34 -20.05 5.78
CA ALA A 103 -1.78 -20.83 4.69
C ALA A 103 -1.06 -22.10 5.19
N ARG A 104 -0.33 -22.00 6.31
CA ARG A 104 0.32 -23.14 6.95
C ARG A 104 -0.69 -24.14 7.51
N ASP A 105 -1.70 -23.69 8.22
CA ASP A 105 -2.76 -24.54 8.76
C ASP A 105 -3.51 -25.27 7.63
N LYS A 106 -3.88 -24.55 6.58
CA LYS A 106 -4.50 -25.14 5.39
C LYS A 106 -3.60 -26.17 4.72
N ALA A 107 -2.32 -25.84 4.51
CA ALA A 107 -1.36 -26.77 3.92
C ALA A 107 -1.19 -28.04 4.77
N GLN A 108 -1.17 -27.92 6.10
CA GLN A 108 -1.07 -29.06 7.00
C GLN A 108 -2.32 -29.94 6.95
N LYS A 109 -3.52 -29.34 6.91
CA LYS A 109 -4.79 -30.05 6.74
C LYS A 109 -4.89 -30.76 5.39
N ASP A 110 -4.46 -30.10 4.32
CA ASP A 110 -4.43 -30.71 2.99
C ASP A 110 -3.43 -31.86 2.93
N ALA A 111 -2.24 -31.70 3.52
CA ALA A 111 -1.24 -32.77 3.60
C ALA A 111 -1.76 -33.98 4.38
N SER A 112 -2.41 -33.77 5.53
CA SER A 112 -2.99 -34.87 6.31
C SER A 112 -4.10 -35.59 5.53
N ARG A 113 -4.96 -34.85 4.83
CA ARG A 113 -6.03 -35.41 3.99
C ARG A 113 -5.47 -36.23 2.83
N ILE A 114 -4.43 -35.74 2.16
CA ILE A 114 -3.76 -36.46 1.08
C ILE A 114 -3.13 -37.75 1.61
N LEU A 115 -2.45 -37.70 2.76
CA LEU A 115 -1.85 -38.88 3.37
C LEU A 115 -2.88 -39.93 3.79
N GLU A 116 -4.00 -39.50 4.37
CA GLU A 116 -5.10 -40.39 4.76
C GLU A 116 -5.73 -41.05 3.54
N SER A 117 -6.08 -40.26 2.51
CA SER A 117 -6.57 -40.78 1.23
C SER A 117 -5.58 -41.75 0.59
N GLY A 118 -4.28 -41.42 0.61
CA GLY A 118 -3.23 -42.28 0.08
C GLY A 118 -3.12 -43.61 0.82
N ARG A 119 -3.26 -43.61 2.16
CA ARG A 119 -3.29 -44.85 2.95
C ARG A 119 -4.48 -45.73 2.61
N VAL A 120 -5.67 -45.14 2.49
CA VAL A 120 -6.89 -45.86 2.10
C VAL A 120 -6.74 -46.48 0.71
N GLN A 121 -6.20 -45.74 -0.26
CA GLN A 121 -5.92 -46.25 -1.60
C GLN A 121 -4.89 -47.39 -1.58
N LEU A 122 -3.81 -47.23 -0.82
CA LEU A 122 -2.76 -48.25 -0.69
C LEU A 122 -3.29 -49.54 -0.05
N GLU A 123 -4.15 -49.45 0.96
CA GLU A 123 -4.79 -50.61 1.58
C GLU A 123 -5.75 -51.32 0.62
N ALA A 124 -6.52 -50.57 -0.17
CA ALA A 124 -7.38 -51.12 -1.20
C ALA A 124 -6.57 -51.83 -2.29
N GLU A 125 -5.49 -51.21 -2.76
CA GLU A 125 -4.58 -51.77 -3.76
C GLU A 125 -3.87 -53.02 -3.25
N ARG A 126 -3.42 -53.02 -1.98
CA ARG A 126 -2.84 -54.21 -1.34
C ARG A 126 -3.83 -55.37 -1.32
N THR A 127 -5.07 -55.11 -0.91
CA THR A 127 -6.13 -56.13 -0.89
C THR A 127 -6.37 -56.68 -2.29
N HIS A 128 -6.47 -55.79 -3.29
CA HIS A 128 -6.63 -56.18 -4.69
C HIS A 128 -5.48 -57.05 -5.21
N LEU A 129 -4.23 -56.65 -4.98
CA LEU A 129 -3.04 -57.40 -5.37
C LEU A 129 -2.99 -58.78 -4.71
N VAL A 130 -3.34 -58.87 -3.43
CA VAL A 130 -3.40 -60.15 -2.71
C VAL A 130 -4.45 -61.09 -3.32
N HIS A 131 -5.62 -60.56 -3.71
CA HIS A 131 -6.63 -61.36 -4.40
C HIS A 131 -6.17 -61.83 -5.78
N GLN A 132 -5.53 -60.96 -6.56
CA GLN A 132 -4.95 -61.32 -7.86
C GLN A 132 -3.86 -62.39 -7.73
N LEU A 133 -2.93 -62.23 -6.79
CA LEU A 133 -1.87 -63.20 -6.52
C LEU A 133 -2.43 -64.57 -6.11
N ARG A 134 -3.46 -64.60 -5.24
CA ARG A 134 -4.13 -65.87 -4.87
C ARG A 134 -4.77 -66.55 -6.08
N GLY A 135 -5.40 -65.79 -6.96
CA GLY A 135 -5.96 -66.31 -8.21
C GLY A 135 -4.90 -66.91 -9.13
N GLN A 136 -3.79 -66.19 -9.35
CA GLN A 136 -2.68 -66.66 -10.19
C GLN A 136 -2.00 -67.91 -9.60
N VAL A 137 -1.69 -67.90 -8.31
CA VAL A 137 -1.07 -69.05 -7.63
C VAL A 137 -2.01 -70.25 -7.61
N GLY A 138 -3.31 -70.04 -7.37
CA GLY A 138 -4.32 -71.10 -7.46
C GLY A 138 -4.38 -71.73 -8.85
N GLY A 139 -4.39 -70.90 -9.90
CA GLY A 139 -4.34 -71.36 -11.29
C GLY A 139 -3.08 -72.18 -11.59
N MET A 140 -1.89 -71.66 -11.24
CA MET A 140 -0.62 -72.38 -11.42
C MET A 140 -0.58 -73.71 -10.65
N ALA A 141 -1.11 -73.74 -9.42
CA ALA A 141 -1.18 -74.96 -8.61
C ALA A 141 -2.12 -76.00 -9.24
N THR A 142 -3.28 -75.59 -9.78
CA THR A 142 -4.19 -76.50 -10.49
C THR A 142 -3.60 -76.99 -11.81
N GLU A 143 -2.88 -76.15 -12.55
CA GLU A 143 -2.19 -76.55 -13.78
C GLU A 143 -1.11 -77.60 -13.48
N LEU A 144 -0.30 -77.38 -12.44
CA LEU A 144 0.72 -78.33 -12.01
C LEU A 144 0.09 -79.66 -11.52
N ALA A 145 -0.97 -79.59 -10.71
CA ALA A 145 -1.69 -80.78 -10.27
C ALA A 145 -2.28 -81.55 -11.45
N GLY A 146 -2.84 -80.86 -12.44
CA GLY A 146 -3.34 -81.45 -13.68
C GLY A 146 -2.24 -82.16 -14.49
N LYS A 147 -1.05 -81.56 -14.60
CA LYS A 147 0.11 -82.20 -15.25
C LYS A 147 0.55 -83.46 -14.50
N ILE A 148 0.69 -83.41 -13.17
CA ILE A 148 1.10 -84.56 -12.34
C ILE A 148 0.09 -85.71 -12.45
N VAL A 149 -1.21 -85.42 -12.32
CA VAL A 149 -2.28 -86.43 -12.39
C VAL A 149 -2.39 -87.00 -13.81
N GLY A 150 -2.30 -86.14 -14.84
CA GLY A 150 -2.30 -86.57 -16.23
C GLY A 150 -1.14 -87.50 -16.56
N GLU A 151 0.07 -87.18 -16.08
CA GLU A 151 1.26 -88.02 -16.27
C GLU A 151 1.13 -89.35 -15.51
N SER A 152 0.68 -89.33 -14.24
CA SER A 152 0.40 -90.54 -13.46
C SER A 152 -0.67 -91.44 -14.08
N LEU A 153 -1.73 -90.88 -14.68
CA LEU A 153 -2.79 -91.64 -15.35
C LEU A 153 -2.31 -92.23 -16.68
N SER A 154 -1.39 -91.56 -17.37
CA SER A 154 -0.83 -92.03 -18.66
C SER A 154 0.05 -93.28 -18.50
N ASP A 155 0.71 -93.42 -17.35
CA ASP A 155 1.60 -94.53 -17.00
C ASP A 155 0.92 -95.64 -16.17
N ASP A 156 -0.33 -95.45 -15.70
CA ASP A 156 -1.04 -96.45 -14.90
C ASP A 156 -1.89 -97.42 -15.75
N GLU A 157 -1.40 -98.66 -15.86
CA GLU A 157 -2.11 -99.81 -16.43
C GLU A 157 -3.52 -100.04 -15.82
N ARG A 158 -3.73 -99.75 -14.53
CA ARG A 158 -5.06 -99.89 -13.90
C ARG A 158 -6.03 -98.80 -14.36
N ALA A 159 -5.53 -97.59 -14.63
CA ALA A 159 -6.34 -96.52 -15.17
C ALA A 159 -6.82 -96.88 -16.59
N LYS A 160 -5.93 -97.39 -17.44
CA LYS A 160 -6.27 -97.89 -18.80
C LYS A 160 -7.33 -99.00 -18.77
N ARG A 161 -7.14 -100.02 -17.92
CA ARG A 161 -8.14 -101.11 -17.77
C ARG A 161 -9.51 -100.64 -17.27
N THR A 162 -9.56 -99.57 -16.48
CA THR A 162 -10.82 -99.00 -15.99
C THR A 162 -11.55 -98.27 -17.12
N VAL A 163 -10.81 -97.56 -17.98
CA VAL A 163 -11.35 -96.94 -19.20
C VAL A 163 -11.85 -98.02 -20.17
N ASP A 164 -11.06 -99.07 -20.41
CA ASP A 164 -11.46 -100.18 -21.30
C ASP A 164 -12.73 -100.88 -20.80
N ARG A 165 -12.85 -101.08 -19.48
CA ARG A 165 -14.07 -101.65 -18.88
C ARG A 165 -15.27 -100.71 -19.03
N PHE A 166 -15.10 -99.41 -18.85
CA PHE A 166 -16.17 -98.43 -19.04
C PHE A 166 -16.61 -98.32 -20.50
N LEU A 167 -15.68 -98.39 -21.46
CA LEU A 167 -15.99 -98.43 -22.89
C LEU A 167 -16.72 -99.72 -23.27
N ALA A 168 -16.30 -100.86 -22.75
CA ALA A 168 -16.99 -102.13 -22.93
C ALA A 168 -18.42 -102.11 -22.35
N ASP A 169 -18.61 -101.52 -21.16
CA ASP A 169 -19.93 -101.34 -20.56
C ASP A 169 -20.83 -100.41 -21.41
N LEU A 170 -20.29 -99.30 -21.95
CA LEU A 170 -21.04 -98.42 -22.86
C LEU A 170 -21.39 -99.10 -24.19
N GLU A 171 -20.49 -99.90 -24.76
CA GLU A 171 -20.73 -100.64 -25.99
C GLU A 171 -21.82 -101.70 -25.79
N SER A 172 -21.82 -102.38 -24.63
CA SER A 172 -22.87 -103.31 -24.24
C SER A 172 -24.23 -102.62 -23.99
N ALA A 173 -24.21 -101.43 -23.37
CA ALA A 173 -25.42 -100.62 -23.13
C ALA A 173 -25.97 -100.03 -24.43
N GLY A 174 -25.12 -99.72 -25.40
CA GLY A 174 -25.48 -99.26 -26.74
C GLY A 174 -26.01 -100.36 -27.66
N GLN A 175 -25.53 -101.60 -27.53
CA GLN A 175 -26.02 -102.78 -28.26
C GLN A 175 -27.38 -103.31 -27.77
N THR A 176 -27.88 -102.81 -26.64
CA THR A 176 -29.17 -103.22 -26.07
C THR A 176 -30.35 -102.37 -26.61
N ARG A 177 -30.17 -101.67 -27.73
CA ARG A 177 -31.22 -101.01 -28.54
C ARG A 177 -31.01 -101.32 -30.01
#